data_AF-A0A6V7IS86-F1
#
_entry.id   AF-A0A6V7IS86-F1
#
_cell.length_a   1.000
_cell.length_b   1.000
_cell.length_c   1.000
_cell.angle_alpha   90.00
_cell.angle_beta   90.00
_cell.angle_gamma   90.00
#
_symmetry.space_group_name_H-M   'P 1'
#
loop_
_entity.id
_entity.type
_entity.pdbx_description
1 polymer ?
#
loop_
_entity_poly.entity_id
_entity_poly.type
_entity_poly.pdbx_seq_one_letter_code
_entity_poly.pdbx_strand_id
1 'polypeptide(L)' 'MANLLLYSDQAAPPCRAVLLTTEALGIEITIREINIARRDNMTDEFVK' A
#
# COMPACT_ATOMS: atom_id res chain seq x y z
N MET A 1 13.20 14.57 1.00
CA MET A 1 11.87 14.23 0.44
C MET A 1 11.38 12.99 1.17
N ALA A 2 10.14 12.99 1.65
CA ALA A 2 9.60 11.84 2.37
C ALA A 2 9.43 10.66 1.38
N ASN A 3 9.99 9.50 1.72
CA ASN A 3 9.78 8.29 0.94
C ASN A 3 8.42 7.69 1.32
N LEU A 4 7.41 7.86 0.46
CA LEU A 4 6.09 7.28 0.66
C LEU A 4 6.12 5.80 0.26
N LEU A 5 5.72 4.93 1.18
CA LEU A 5 5.64 3.49 0.98
C LEU A 5 4.19 3.03 1.09
N LEU A 6 3.66 2.43 0.04
CA LEU A 6 2.36 1.78 0.03
C LEU A 6 2.52 0.26 0.17
N TYR A 7 2.04 -0.31 1.27
CA TYR A 7 1.80 -1.75 1.37
C TYR A 7 0.51 -2.08 0.62
N SER A 8 0.61 -2.90 -0.42
CA SER A 8 -0.47 -3.09 -1.39
C SER A 8 -0.81 -4.56 -1.58
N ASP A 9 -2.11 -4.84 -1.64
CA ASP A 9 -2.66 -6.07 -2.21
C ASP A 9 -3.51 -5.65 -3.41
N GLN A 10 -3.23 -6.19 -4.60
CA GLN A 10 -3.90 -5.78 -5.85
C GLN A 10 -5.42 -6.00 -5.82
N ALA A 11 -5.90 -6.95 -5.01
CA ALA A 11 -7.32 -7.22 -4.87
C ALA A 11 -8.03 -6.22 -3.95
N ALA A 12 -7.30 -5.38 -3.21
CA ALA A 12 -7.87 -4.46 -2.23
C ALA A 12 -8.31 -3.13 -2.90
N PRO A 13 -9.62 -2.80 -2.90
CA PRO A 13 -10.11 -1.51 -3.38
C PRO A 13 -9.43 -0.26 -2.77
N PRO A 14 -9.10 -0.20 -1.46
CA PRO A 14 -8.46 0.98 -0.90
C PRO A 14 -7.04 1.22 -1.45
N CYS A 15 -6.27 0.17 -1.76
CA CYS A 15 -4.94 0.30 -2.37
C CYS A 15 -5.05 0.94 -3.76
N ARG A 16 -6.07 0.56 -4.54
CA ARG A 16 -6.33 1.16 -5.86
C ARG A 16 -6.68 2.64 -5.78
N ALA A 17 -7.44 3.05 -4.76
CA ALA A 17 -7.77 4.46 -4.56
C ALA A 17 -6.51 5.30 -4.30
N VAL A 18 -5.59 4.83 -3.44
CA VAL A 18 -4.32 5.51 -3.18
C VAL A 18 -3.49 5.65 -4.46
N LEU A 19 -3.35 4.57 -5.23
CA LEU A 19 -2.59 4.58 -6.49
C LEU A 19 -3.12 5.61 -7.50
N LEU A 20 -4.45 5.69 -7.66
CA LEU A 20 -5.08 6.65 -8.55
C LEU A 20 -4.88 8.10 -8.07
N THR A 21 -4.96 8.33 -6.76
CA THR A 21 -4.72 9.66 -6.18
C THR A 21 -3.28 10.11 -6.35
N THR A 22 -2.30 9.22 -6.10
CA THR A 22 -0.88 9.56 -6.24
C THR A 22 -0.51 9.84 -7.70
N GLU A 23 -1.07 9.06 -8.64
CA GLU A 23 -0.92 9.31 -10.07
C GLU A 23 -1.49 10.67 -10.46
N ALA A 24 -2.71 10.99 -10.04
CA ALA A 24 -3.37 12.26 -10.35
C ALA A 24 -2.62 13.49 -9.80
N LEU A 25 -1.85 13.31 -8.73
CA LEU A 25 -1.07 14.37 -8.06
C LEU A 25 0.40 14.41 -8.50
N GLY A 26 0.86 13.47 -9.33
CA GLY A 26 2.27 13.36 -9.70
C GLY A 26 3.19 13.02 -8.52
N ILE A 27 2.69 12.26 -7.54
CA ILE A 27 3.45 11.86 -6.35
C ILE A 27 4.07 10.50 -6.59
N GLU A 28 5.41 10.43 -6.57
CA GLU A 28 6.14 9.18 -6.59
C GLU A 28 6.00 8.43 -5.26
N ILE A 29 5.67 7.15 -5.34
CA ILE A 29 5.58 6.25 -4.18
C ILE A 29 6.31 4.93 -4.46
N THR A 30 6.88 4.34 -3.41
CA THR A 30 7.34 2.95 -3.45
C THR A 30 6.18 2.03 -3.11
N ILE A 31 6.04 0.91 -3.83
CA ILE A 31 5.02 -0.11 -3.56
C ILE A 31 5.71 -1.35 -2.97
N ARG A 32 5.20 -1.86 -1.85
CA ARG A 32 5.56 -3.17 -1.32
C ARG A 32 4.33 -4.06 -1.33
N GLU A 33 4.40 -5.15 -2.06
CA GLU A 33 3.29 -6.10 -2.15
C GLU A 33 3.18 -6.92 -0.85
N ILE A 34 1.96 -7.12 -0.37
CA ILE A 34 1.62 -7.99 0.75
C ILE A 34 0.45 -8.88 0.36
N ASN A 35 0.28 -10.02 1.05
CA ASN A 35 -0.83 -10.92 0.82
C ASN A 35 -1.80 -10.91 2.01
N ILE A 36 -2.98 -10.32 1.79
CA ILE A 36 -4.00 -10.22 2.84
C ILE A 36 -4.64 -11.59 3.11
N ALA A 37 -4.76 -12.46 2.11
CA ALA A 37 -5.28 -13.82 2.28
C ALA A 37 -4.37 -14.68 3.20
N ARG A 38 -3.07 -14.40 3.21
CA ARG A 38 -2.08 -15.00 4.13
C ARG A 38 -2.01 -14.30 5.49
N ARG A 39 -2.78 -13.23 5.68
CA ARG A 39 -2.79 -12.39 6.90
C ARG A 39 -1.44 -11.72 7.17
N ASP A 40 -0.68 -11.36 6.13
CA ASP A 40 0.60 -10.66 6.30
C ASP A 40 0.42 -9.33 7.06
N ASN A 41 -0.74 -8.69 6.86
CA ASN A 41 -1.17 -7.48 7.55
C ASN A 41 -1.49 -7.67 9.05
N MET A 42 -1.39 -8.89 9.58
CA MET A 42 -1.63 -9.22 10.99
C MET A 42 -0.32 -9.53 11.75
N THR A 43 0.84 -9.36 11.11
CA THR A 43 2.13 -9.50 11.78
C THR A 43 2.41 -8.29 12.70
N ASP A 44 3.35 -8.45 13.63
CA ASP A 44 3.77 -7.40 14.57
C ASP A 44 4.32 -6.13 13.87
N GLU A 45 4.65 -6.22 12.57
CA GLU A 45 5.02 -5.07 11.73
C GLU A 45 3.84 -4.09 11.58
N PHE A 46 2.60 -4.60 11.51
CA PHE A 46 1.39 -3.82 11.20
C PHE A 46 0.44 -3.67 12.39
N VAL A 47 0.42 -4.64 13.30
CA VAL A 47 -0.47 -4.64 14.46
C VAL A 47 0.28 -4.04 15.66
N LYS A 48 0.25 -2.70 15.75
CA LYS A 48 0.70 -1.94 16.94
C LYS A 48 -0.44 -1.13 17.52
#